data_AF-A0A432NB06-F1
#
_entry.id   AF-A0A432NB06-F1
#
_cell.length_a   1.000
_cell.length_b   1.000
_cell.length_c   1.000
_cell.angle_alpha   90.00
_cell.angle_beta   90.00
_cell.angle_gamma   90.00
#
_symmetry.space_group_name_H-M   'P 1'
#
loop_
_entity.id
_entity.type
_entity.pdbx_description
1 polymer ?
#
loop_
_entity_poly.entity_id
_entity_poly.type
_entity_poly.pdbx_seq_one_letter_code
_entity_poly.pdbx_strand_id
1 'polypeptide(L)'
;MRNYVLTVSCKSTRGIVAAISSYLAEKGCNIIDSSQFDDLDTGKFFMRVSFISEEGLSGADIDAGFTAVAAPFEMDYEFHDSEKRMKVLLMVSR
;
A
#
# COMPACT_ATOMS: atom_id res chain seq x y z
N MET A 1 13.91 -7.47 -9.32
CA MET A 1 13.46 -6.72 -8.12
C MET A 1 12.66 -5.53 -8.60
N ARG A 2 11.38 -5.48 -8.25
CA ARG A 2 10.50 -4.35 -8.60
C ARG A 2 10.11 -3.62 -7.33
N ASN A 3 10.16 -2.30 -7.40
CA ASN A 3 9.84 -1.40 -6.30
C ASN A 3 8.37 -0.99 -6.41
N TYR A 4 7.59 -1.32 -5.39
CA TYR A 4 6.19 -0.97 -5.29
C TYR A 4 5.92 -0.05 -4.10
N VAL A 5 4.85 0.72 -4.20
CA VAL A 5 4.31 1.53 -3.12
C VAL A 5 2.86 1.12 -2.90
N LEU A 6 2.51 0.80 -1.66
CA LEU A 6 1.15 0.60 -1.20
C LEU A 6 0.72 1.83 -0.39
N THR A 7 -0.40 2.43 -0.77
CA THR A 7 -1.10 3.44 0.03
C THR A 7 -2.39 2.86 0.57
N VAL A 8 -2.69 3.12 1.84
CA VAL A 8 -3.87 2.61 2.53
C VAL A 8 -4.54 3.72 3.31
N SER A 9 -5.86 3.75 3.28
CA SER A 9 -6.68 4.47 4.26
C SER A 9 -7.86 3.62 4.71
N CYS A 10 -8.19 3.65 6.00
CA CYS A 10 -9.32 2.92 6.56
C CYS A 10 -9.75 3.50 7.90
N LYS A 11 -10.77 2.91 8.52
CA LYS A 11 -11.11 3.20 9.91
C LYS A 11 -10.03 2.63 10.83
N SER A 12 -9.56 3.45 11.77
CA SER A 12 -8.53 3.04 12.73
C SER A 12 -9.01 1.89 13.61
N THR A 13 -8.21 0.82 13.64
CA THR A 13 -8.44 -0.36 14.48
C THR A 13 -7.14 -1.13 14.68
N ARG A 14 -7.10 -1.94 15.74
CA ARG A 14 -5.93 -2.76 16.05
C ARG A 14 -5.71 -3.82 14.97
N GLY A 15 -4.45 -4.01 14.58
CA GLY A 15 -4.02 -5.12 13.73
C GLY A 15 -3.83 -4.77 12.25
N ILE A 16 -4.12 -3.53 11.83
CA ILE A 16 -3.93 -3.09 10.44
C ILE A 16 -2.47 -3.28 10.00
N VAL A 17 -1.53 -2.71 10.76
CA VAL A 17 -0.09 -2.79 10.45
C VAL A 17 0.39 -4.24 10.39
N ALA A 18 -0.01 -5.07 11.36
CA ALA A 18 0.38 -6.47 11.42
C ALA A 18 -0.16 -7.26 10.22
N ALA A 19 -1.41 -7.05 9.83
CA ALA A 19 -2.01 -7.71 8.69
C ALA A 19 -1.29 -7.37 7.37
N ILE A 20 -0.98 -6.08 7.17
CA ILE A 20 -0.24 -5.61 5.98
C ILE A 20 1.18 -6.16 5.97
N SER A 21 1.92 -6.05 7.08
CA SER A 21 3.31 -6.50 7.13
C SER A 21 3.45 -8.01 6.99
N SER A 22 2.55 -8.78 7.62
CA SER A 22 2.56 -10.25 7.50
C SER A 22 2.26 -10.68 6.08
N TYR A 23 1.26 -10.07 5.43
CA TYR A 23 0.95 -10.37 4.03
C TYR A 23 2.14 -10.11 3.10
N LEU A 24 2.77 -8.95 3.22
CA LEU A 24 3.93 -8.61 2.39
C LEU A 24 5.08 -9.60 2.62
N ALA A 25 5.35 -9.98 3.87
CA ALA A 25 6.36 -10.98 4.20
C ALA A 25 6.04 -12.36 3.62
N GLU A 26 4.79 -12.82 3.71
CA GLU A 26 4.32 -14.09 3.12
C GLU A 26 4.43 -14.13 1.59
N LYS A 27 4.41 -12.96 0.93
CA LYS A 27 4.62 -12.80 -0.51
C LYS A 27 6.08 -12.54 -0.89
N GLY A 28 7.04 -12.79 0.00
CA GLY A 28 8.46 -12.57 -0.29
C GLY A 28 8.77 -11.11 -0.65
N CYS A 29 8.04 -10.16 -0.05
CA CYS A 29 8.26 -8.73 -0.22
C CYS A 29 9.02 -8.16 0.98
N ASN A 30 10.09 -7.42 0.70
CA ASN A 30 10.89 -6.74 1.72
C ASN A 30 10.50 -5.26 1.82
N ILE A 31 10.13 -4.80 3.02
CA ILE A 31 9.72 -3.41 3.28
C ILE A 31 10.96 -2.51 3.39
N ILE A 32 11.00 -1.45 2.60
CA ILE A 32 12.10 -0.47 2.54
C ILE A 32 11.76 0.79 3.35
N ASP A 33 10.50 1.22 3.28
CA ASP A 33 10.01 2.38 4.00
C ASP A 33 8.57 2.11 4.43
N SER A 34 8.23 2.51 5.65
CA SER A 34 6.89 2.35 6.20
C SER A 34 6.56 3.55 7.06
N SER A 35 5.54 4.28 6.66
CA SER A 35 5.03 5.45 7.37
C SER A 35 3.54 5.26 7.63
N GLN A 36 3.12 5.48 8.87
CA GLN A 36 1.72 5.42 9.28
C GLN A 36 1.32 6.63 10.11
N PHE A 37 0.05 7.00 10.00
CA PHE A 37 -0.56 8.07 10.78
C PHE A 37 -1.94 7.63 11.25
N ASP A 38 -2.17 7.74 12.55
CA ASP A 38 -3.43 7.45 13.20
C ASP A 38 -4.07 8.77 13.62
N ASP A 39 -5.13 9.15 12.92
CA ASP A 39 -5.91 10.35 13.19
C ASP A 39 -7.00 10.01 14.22
N LEU A 40 -6.70 10.28 15.48
CA LEU A 40 -7.60 10.01 16.60
C LEU A 40 -8.85 10.91 16.59
N ASP A 41 -8.77 12.08 15.95
CA ASP A 41 -9.89 13.03 15.90
C ASP A 41 -10.95 12.56 14.89
N THR A 42 -10.52 12.03 13.75
CA THR A 42 -11.44 11.50 12.73
C THR A 42 -11.65 9.98 12.79
N GLY A 43 -10.85 9.27 13.58
CA GLY A 43 -10.85 7.81 13.67
C GLY A 43 -10.36 7.13 12.39
N LYS A 44 -9.52 7.81 11.61
CA LYS A 44 -8.95 7.29 10.36
C LYS A 44 -7.50 6.88 10.52
N PHE A 45 -7.13 5.83 9.82
CA PHE A 45 -5.76 5.36 9.71
C PHE A 45 -5.27 5.54 8.29
N PHE A 46 -4.02 5.99 8.15
CA PHE A 46 -3.33 6.16 6.88
C PHE A 46 -1.98 5.45 6.94
N MET A 47 -1.61 4.77 5.86
CA MET A 47 -0.30 4.13 5.76
C MET A 47 0.24 4.21 4.34
N ARG A 48 1.55 4.40 4.24
CA ARG A 48 2.31 4.29 3.01
C ARG A 48 3.48 3.33 3.24
N VAL A 49 3.56 2.29 2.42
CA VAL A 49 4.62 1.28 2.49
C VAL A 49 5.33 1.20 1.15
N SER A 50 6.64 1.39 1.13
CA SER A 50 7.47 1.10 -0.05
C SER A 50 8.16 -0.23 0.17
N PHE A 51 8.10 -1.14 -0.81
CA PHE A 51 8.65 -2.49 -0.68
C PHE A 51 9.22 -3.01 -2.00
N ILE A 52 10.10 -4.00 -1.90
CA ILE A 52 10.69 -4.72 -3.02
C ILE A 52 10.06 -6.10 -3.08
N SER A 53 9.53 -6.50 -4.24
CA SER A 53 9.22 -7.91 -4.49
C SER A 53 10.52 -8.65 -4.86
N GLU A 54 11.03 -9.47 -3.93
CA GLU A 54 12.29 -10.18 -4.08
C GLU A 54 12.12 -11.45 -4.94
N GLU A 55 10.96 -12.11 -4.82
CA GLU A 55 10.59 -13.31 -5.60
C GLU A 55 10.07 -12.99 -7.01
N GLY A 56 10.00 -11.71 -7.39
CA GLY A 56 9.63 -11.30 -8.74
C GLY A 56 8.13 -11.36 -9.06
N LEU A 57 7.27 -11.43 -8.03
CA LEU A 57 5.83 -11.34 -8.19
C LEU A 57 5.43 -10.02 -8.86
N SER A 58 4.43 -10.11 -9.74
CA SER A 58 3.87 -8.91 -10.36
C SER A 58 3.01 -8.16 -9.35
N GLY A 59 2.87 -6.84 -9.54
CA GLY A 59 1.96 -6.04 -8.72
C GLY A 59 0.53 -6.56 -8.76
N ALA A 60 0.09 -7.17 -9.88
CA ALA A 60 -1.24 -7.77 -10.01
C ALA A 60 -1.42 -9.03 -9.13
N ASP A 61 -0.38 -9.86 -9.01
CA ASP A 61 -0.43 -11.06 -8.15
C ASP A 61 -0.47 -10.68 -6.66
N ILE A 62 0.27 -9.61 -6.30
CA ILE A 62 0.28 -9.05 -4.95
C ILE A 62 -1.06 -8.38 -4.65
N ASP A 63 -1.65 -7.67 -5.60
CA ASP A 63 -2.95 -7.02 -5.45
C ASP A 63 -4.10 -8.04 -5.25
N ALA A 64 -4.14 -9.08 -6.10
CA ALA A 64 -5.17 -10.11 -6.05
C ALA A 64 -5.25 -10.82 -4.68
N GLY A 65 -4.12 -11.09 -4.05
CA GLY A 65 -4.07 -11.67 -2.70
C GLY A 65 -4.39 -10.68 -1.57
N PHE A 66 -4.13 -9.39 -1.78
CA PHE A 66 -4.30 -8.37 -0.75
C PHE A 66 -5.77 -8.03 -0.49
N THR A 67 -6.67 -8.29 -1.44
CA THR A 67 -8.12 -8.08 -1.26
C THR A 67 -8.66 -8.78 0.00
N ALA A 68 -8.16 -9.97 0.33
CA ALA A 68 -8.56 -10.70 1.55
C ALA A 68 -8.05 -10.04 2.84
N VAL A 69 -6.93 -9.32 2.78
CA VAL A 69 -6.35 -8.55 3.89
C VAL A 69 -7.07 -7.22 4.04
N ALA A 70 -7.45 -6.58 2.93
CA ALA A 70 -8.14 -5.29 2.92
C ALA A 70 -9.60 -5.38 3.40
N ALA A 71 -10.32 -6.44 3.02
CA ALA A 71 -11.76 -6.55 3.25
C ALA A 71 -12.19 -6.46 4.73
N PRO A 72 -11.54 -7.13 5.71
CA PRO A 72 -11.92 -7.04 7.12
C PRO A 72 -11.79 -5.65 7.74
N PHE A 73 -10.98 -4.78 7.14
CA PHE A 73 -10.73 -3.42 7.61
C PHE A 73 -11.41 -2.35 6.74
N GLU A 74 -12.16 -2.78 5.71
CA GLU A 74 -12.78 -1.89 4.72
C GLU A 74 -11.77 -0.88 4.14
N MET A 75 -10.56 -1.38 3.79
CA MET A 75 -9.48 -0.52 3.31
C MET A 75 -9.78 0.04 1.93
N ASP A 76 -9.58 1.35 1.79
CA ASP A 76 -9.28 1.97 0.51
C ASP A 76 -7.77 1.90 0.29
N TYR A 77 -7.33 1.27 -0.79
CA TYR A 77 -5.91 1.02 -1.04
C TYR A 77 -5.58 1.05 -2.52
N GLU A 78 -4.32 1.40 -2.81
CA GLU A 78 -3.77 1.36 -4.15
C GLU A 78 -2.33 0.85 -4.12
N PHE A 79 -2.00 -0.01 -5.10
CA PHE A 79 -0.63 -0.42 -5.39
C PHE A 79 -0.09 0.36 -6.59
N HIS A 80 1.10 0.93 -6.43
CA HIS A 80 1.80 1.67 -7.47
C HIS A 80 3.14 1.03 -7.79
N ASP A 81 3.39 0.80 -9.08
CA ASP A 81 4.73 0.49 -9.59
C ASP A 81 5.53 1.78 -9.71
N SER A 82 6.65 1.86 -8.99
CA SER A 82 7.50 3.06 -8.99
C SER A 82 8.18 3.34 -10.34
N GLU A 83 8.28 2.34 -11.22
CA GLU A 83 8.81 2.53 -12.58
C GLU A 83 7.77 3.14 -13.53
N LYS A 84 6.48 3.07 -13.16
CA LYS A 84 5.38 3.60 -13.99
C LYS A 84 5.21 5.10 -13.74
N ARG A 85 5.70 5.91 -14.67
CA ARG A 85 5.51 7.37 -14.64
C ARG A 85 4.02 7.74 -14.78
N MET A 86 3.53 8.57 -13.87
CA MET A 86 2.19 9.14 -13.95
C MET A 86 2.08 10.05 -15.17
N LYS A 87 1.00 9.93 -15.94
CA LYS A 87 0.70 10.83 -17.06
C LYS A 87 0.13 12.13 -16.47
N VAL A 88 0.87 13.23 -16.61
CA VAL A 88 0.50 14.53 -16.05
C VAL A 88 0.12 15.49 -17.18
N LEU A 89 -1.02 16.16 -17.04
CA LEU A 89 -1.42 17.29 -17.88
C LEU A 89 -1.06 18.59 -17.15
N LEU A 90 -0.27 19.44 -17.81
CA LEU A 90 0.04 20.78 -17.31
C LEU A 90 -0.83 21.80 -18.04
N MET A 91 -1.69 22.50 -17.29
CA MET A 91 -2.53 23.57 -17.81
C MET A 91 -2.01 24.90 -17.29
N VAL A 92 -1.96 25.93 -18.15
CA VAL A 92 -1.47 27.26 -17.80
C VAL A 92 -2.41 28.33 -18.38
N SER A 93 -2.56 29.43 -17.64
CA SER A 93 -3.26 30.64 -18.06
C SER A 93 -2.27 31.82 -18.09
N ARG A 94 -2.68 32.96 -18.63
CA ARG A 94 -1.91 34.21 -18.52
C ARG A 94 -1.75 34.65 -17.07
#